data_AF-A0A1Q7XX73-F1
#
_entry.id   AF-A0A1Q7XX73-F1
#
_cell.length_a   1.000
_cell.length_b   1.000
_cell.length_c   1.000
_cell.angle_alpha   90.00
_cell.angle_beta   90.00
_cell.angle_gamma   90.00
#
_symmetry.space_group_name_H-M   'P 1'
#
loop_
_entity.id
_entity.type
_entity.pdbx_description
1 polymer ?
#
loop_
_entity_poly.entity_id
_entity_poly.type
_entity_poly.pdbx_seq_one_letter_code
_entity_poly.pdbx_strand_id
1 'polypeptide(L)'
;MVMHGVVRHSQNRRDSGATPEGAAAAAVSNLAGSIHPGEPDSWAVDVWMQAPFHAIGILDPALQQVGFGIHRAQKGRVQTAAGLDVIRGRSAAPAVVSYPIVWPGDGSSVPIASHVSESPSPLTSCPGYSAPTGLPLIIQLGSGGELPHVTDSWIGDDRGPLEHCVFDGGTYRNRDAAQQRLGRTILALRDAIVLIPRKPLRSLADYHAIVDVNGRRIEWRFRVDRSSDEERKGRSVATAQ
;
A
#
# COMPACT_ATOMS: atom_id res chain seq x y z
N MET A 1 4.87 -15.43 11.94
CA MET A 1 4.29 -15.62 10.59
C MET A 1 4.62 -16.98 10.01
N VAL A 2 5.87 -17.29 9.66
CA VAL A 2 6.26 -18.57 9.05
C VAL A 2 5.95 -19.78 9.93
N MET A 3 6.44 -19.80 11.18
CA MET A 3 6.25 -20.92 12.11
C MET A 3 4.77 -21.28 12.33
N HIS A 4 3.89 -20.28 12.43
CA HIS A 4 2.46 -20.48 12.67
C HIS A 4 1.63 -20.53 11.38
N GLY A 5 2.24 -20.23 10.23
CA GLY A 5 1.55 -20.21 8.93
C GLY A 5 0.46 -19.14 8.80
N VAL A 6 0.54 -18.04 9.54
CA VAL A 6 -0.47 -16.95 9.56
C VAL A 6 0.22 -15.58 9.58
N VAL A 7 -0.28 -14.64 8.78
CA VAL A 7 0.11 -13.23 8.78
C VAL A 7 -0.92 -12.42 9.58
N ARG A 8 -0.51 -11.78 10.67
CA ARG A 8 -1.38 -11.02 11.58
C ARG A 8 -0.56 -10.06 12.44
N HIS A 9 -1.14 -8.93 12.83
CA HIS A 9 -0.51 -7.91 13.69
C HIS A 9 -0.52 -8.27 15.18
N SER A 10 -0.99 -9.47 15.54
CA SER A 10 -1.02 -9.96 16.92
C SER A 10 -0.44 -11.37 17.01
N GLN A 11 0.06 -11.74 18.18
CA GLN A 11 0.55 -13.08 18.45
C GLN A 11 -0.14 -13.65 19.68
N ASN A 12 -0.67 -14.87 19.55
CA ASN A 12 -1.17 -15.61 20.70
C ASN A 12 0.03 -16.08 21.54
N ARG A 13 0.12 -15.61 22.79
CA ARG A 13 1.22 -15.91 23.71
C ARG A 13 1.33 -17.40 24.08
N ARG A 14 0.28 -18.19 23.81
CA ARG A 14 0.27 -19.64 24.05
C ARG A 14 0.86 -20.44 22.88
N ASP A 15 1.08 -19.83 21.72
CA ASP A 15 1.65 -20.53 20.57
C ASP A 15 3.15 -20.79 20.82
N SER A 16 3.63 -22.00 20.52
CA SER A 16 5.05 -22.32 20.63
C SER A 16 5.91 -21.37 19.79
N GLY A 17 7.03 -20.90 20.34
CA GLY A 17 7.90 -19.90 19.70
C GLY A 17 7.34 -18.48 19.69
N ALA A 18 6.22 -18.20 20.37
CA ALA A 18 5.77 -16.83 20.60
C ALA A 18 6.68 -16.10 21.59
N THR A 19 7.01 -14.84 21.28
CA THR A 19 7.81 -14.00 22.16
C THR A 19 7.16 -12.62 22.31
N PRO A 20 7.32 -11.94 23.46
CA PRO A 20 6.88 -10.56 23.62
C PRO A 20 7.42 -9.63 22.54
N GLU A 21 8.68 -9.81 22.14
CA GLU A 21 9.36 -9.00 21.12
C GLU A 21 8.76 -9.21 19.73
N GLY A 22 8.41 -10.46 19.38
CA GLY A 22 7.74 -10.79 18.12
C GLY A 22 6.33 -10.19 18.05
N ALA A 23 5.58 -10.23 19.15
CA ALA A 23 4.28 -9.57 19.26
C ALA A 23 4.41 -8.04 19.12
N ALA A 24 5.40 -7.43 19.80
CA ALA A 24 5.65 -6.00 19.71
C ALA A 24 6.04 -5.58 18.28
N ALA A 25 6.88 -6.35 17.59
CA ALA A 25 7.26 -6.08 16.20
C ALA A 25 6.08 -6.20 15.23
N ALA A 26 5.22 -7.21 15.39
CA ALA A 26 4.07 -7.41 14.51
C ALA A 26 3.03 -6.28 14.61
N ALA A 27 2.83 -5.73 15.81
CA ALA A 27 1.85 -4.67 16.08
C ALA A 27 2.19 -3.31 15.43
N VAL A 28 3.45 -3.11 15.03
CA VAL A 28 3.97 -1.83 14.51
C VAL A 28 4.50 -1.92 13.08
N SER A 29 4.43 -3.09 12.46
CA SER A 29 5.00 -3.34 11.14
C SER A 29 3.94 -3.51 10.08
N ASN A 30 4.22 -3.04 8.86
CA ASN A 30 3.66 -3.62 7.66
C ASN A 30 4.09 -5.08 7.55
N LEU A 31 3.17 -6.01 7.26
CA LEU A 31 3.45 -7.45 7.23
C LEU A 31 3.13 -8.02 5.85
N ALA A 32 3.99 -8.92 5.35
CA ALA A 32 3.78 -9.62 4.08
C ALA A 32 4.03 -11.13 4.26
N GLY A 33 3.26 -11.96 3.55
CA GLY A 33 3.46 -13.40 3.48
C GLY A 33 3.32 -13.97 2.07
N SER A 34 4.14 -14.96 1.73
CA SER A 34 4.10 -15.71 0.48
C SER A 34 4.22 -17.20 0.74
N ILE A 35 3.61 -18.00 -0.15
CA ILE A 35 3.77 -19.45 -0.21
C ILE A 35 5.03 -19.88 -0.98
N HIS A 36 5.80 -18.93 -1.50
CA HIS A 36 7.05 -19.20 -2.22
C HIS A 36 8.25 -18.92 -1.32
N PRO A 37 9.23 -19.83 -1.21
CA PRO A 37 10.37 -19.68 -0.31
C PRO A 37 11.50 -18.84 -0.93
N GLY A 38 11.40 -18.57 -2.24
CA GLY A 38 12.40 -17.84 -3.02
C GLY A 38 11.97 -16.41 -3.38
N GLU A 39 11.03 -15.82 -2.65
CA GLU A 39 10.74 -14.39 -2.87
C GLU A 39 11.97 -13.55 -2.51
N PRO A 40 12.38 -12.59 -3.35
CA PRO A 40 13.47 -11.66 -3.01
C PRO A 40 13.03 -10.66 -1.94
N ASP A 41 13.96 -9.89 -1.37
CA ASP A 41 13.62 -8.86 -0.38
C ASP A 41 12.76 -7.75 -0.99
N SER A 42 13.01 -7.40 -2.27
CA SER A 42 12.23 -6.41 -3.02
C SER A 42 10.75 -6.78 -3.16
N TRP A 43 10.42 -8.08 -3.22
CA TRP A 43 9.02 -8.53 -3.28
C TRP A 43 8.20 -8.03 -2.08
N ALA A 44 8.78 -7.98 -0.88
CA ALA A 44 8.07 -7.48 0.29
C ALA A 44 7.72 -5.99 0.15
N VAL A 45 8.67 -5.21 -0.39
CA VAL A 45 8.47 -3.79 -0.67
C VAL A 45 7.36 -3.62 -1.72
N ASP A 46 7.40 -4.37 -2.81
CA ASP A 46 6.39 -4.28 -3.87
C ASP A 46 4.99 -4.66 -3.36
N VAL A 47 4.90 -5.68 -2.50
CA VAL A 47 3.63 -6.07 -1.86
C VAL A 47 3.05 -4.97 -0.99
N TRP A 48 3.88 -4.22 -0.26
CA TRP A 48 3.39 -3.09 0.53
C TRP A 48 3.07 -1.87 -0.34
N MET A 49 3.86 -1.61 -1.38
CA MET A 49 3.67 -0.42 -2.23
C MET A 49 2.49 -0.54 -3.20
N GLN A 50 1.97 -1.75 -3.48
CA GLN A 50 0.67 -1.94 -4.17
C GLN A 50 -0.56 -1.82 -3.26
N ALA A 51 -0.35 -1.74 -1.94
CA ALA A 51 -1.39 -1.75 -0.92
C ALA A 51 -1.48 -0.35 -0.28
N PRO A 52 -2.49 0.49 -0.59
CA PRO A 52 -2.48 1.91 -0.25
C PRO A 52 -2.38 2.18 1.25
N PHE A 53 -3.02 1.39 2.11
CA PHE A 53 -2.90 1.57 3.56
C PHE A 53 -1.50 1.24 4.09
N HIS A 54 -0.84 0.22 3.53
CA HIS A 54 0.57 -0.08 3.85
C HIS A 54 1.51 0.99 3.30
N ALA A 55 1.33 1.38 2.04
CA ALA A 55 2.16 2.35 1.34
C ALA A 55 2.13 3.73 1.98
N ILE A 56 0.98 4.20 2.49
CA ILE A 56 0.86 5.48 3.20
C ILE A 56 1.84 5.59 4.36
N GLY A 57 2.02 4.51 5.14
CA GLY A 57 2.97 4.49 6.25
C GLY A 57 4.42 4.54 5.79
N ILE A 58 4.74 3.89 4.66
CA ILE A 58 6.10 3.88 4.09
C ILE A 58 6.46 5.25 3.50
N LEU A 59 5.50 5.91 2.84
CA LEU A 59 5.66 7.23 2.23
C LEU A 59 5.64 8.37 3.26
N ASP A 60 5.31 8.08 4.52
CA ASP A 60 5.16 9.09 5.55
C ASP A 60 6.50 9.84 5.78
N PRO A 61 6.59 11.15 5.51
CA PRO A 61 7.81 11.93 5.74
C PRO A 61 8.26 11.97 7.21
N ALA A 62 7.38 11.65 8.16
CA ALA A 62 7.77 11.48 9.56
C ALA A 62 8.56 10.20 9.81
N LEU A 63 8.47 9.19 8.94
CA LEU A 63 9.18 7.92 9.09
C LEU A 63 10.65 8.09 8.71
N GLN A 64 11.50 8.26 9.71
CA GLN A 64 12.94 8.53 9.52
C GLN A 64 13.79 7.27 9.66
N GLN A 65 13.27 6.25 10.33
CA GLN A 65 13.95 4.98 10.55
C GLN A 65 12.96 3.83 10.44
N VAL A 66 13.43 2.69 9.95
CA VAL A 66 12.63 1.48 9.82
C VAL A 66 13.44 0.28 10.32
N GLY A 67 12.74 -0.70 10.90
CA GLY A 67 13.27 -2.04 11.11
C GLY A 67 12.72 -2.96 10.04
N PHE A 68 13.58 -3.64 9.28
CA PHE A 68 13.17 -4.64 8.30
C PHE A 68 13.65 -6.03 8.73
N GLY A 69 12.77 -7.02 8.59
CA GLY A 69 13.12 -8.41 8.80
C GLY A 69 12.35 -9.31 7.85
N ILE A 70 13.04 -10.28 7.24
CA ILE A 70 12.45 -11.28 6.35
C ILE A 70 12.96 -12.66 6.71
N HIS A 71 12.05 -13.63 6.74
CA HIS A 71 12.36 -15.02 7.03
C HIS A 71 11.80 -15.94 5.95
N ARG A 72 12.57 -16.96 5.59
CA ARG A 72 12.27 -17.92 4.52
C ARG A 72 12.39 -19.35 5.04
N ALA A 73 11.42 -20.19 4.73
CA ALA A 73 11.39 -21.61 5.03
C ALA A 73 10.89 -22.41 3.83
N GLN A 74 11.50 -23.57 3.58
CA GLN A 74 11.20 -24.42 2.41
C GLN A 74 9.83 -25.09 2.46
N LYS A 75 9.16 -25.09 3.62
CA LYS A 75 7.88 -25.76 3.85
C LYS A 75 7.03 -24.91 4.78
N GLY A 76 5.72 -25.10 4.72
CA GLY A 76 4.74 -24.39 5.56
C GLY A 76 3.66 -23.69 4.71
N ARG A 77 2.62 -23.21 5.39
CA ARG A 77 1.53 -22.42 4.76
C ARG A 77 1.97 -21.01 4.41
N VAL A 78 2.97 -20.48 5.11
CA VAL A 78 3.68 -19.24 4.77
C VAL A 78 5.15 -19.63 4.72
N GLN A 79 5.77 -19.47 3.55
CA GLN A 79 7.15 -19.89 3.27
C GLN A 79 8.11 -18.71 3.24
N THR A 80 7.65 -17.52 2.85
CA THR A 80 8.37 -16.26 3.09
C THR A 80 7.48 -15.32 3.86
N ALA A 81 8.03 -14.64 4.87
CA ALA A 81 7.32 -13.57 5.56
C ALA A 81 8.25 -12.41 5.90
N ALA A 82 7.76 -11.19 5.73
CA ALA A 82 8.51 -9.97 5.98
C ALA A 82 7.73 -9.02 6.88
N GLY A 83 8.45 -8.25 7.68
CA GLY A 83 7.94 -7.15 8.47
C GLY A 83 8.76 -5.88 8.24
N LEU A 84 8.09 -4.75 8.13
CA LEU A 84 8.70 -3.41 8.08
C LEU A 84 8.05 -2.51 9.11
N ASP A 85 8.79 -2.12 10.13
CA ASP A 85 8.33 -1.20 11.17
C ASP A 85 8.16 0.20 10.60
N VAL A 86 6.91 0.65 10.51
CA VAL A 86 6.52 1.96 9.95
C VAL A 86 5.98 2.90 11.02
N ILE A 87 6.08 2.53 12.31
CA ILE A 87 5.51 3.32 13.42
C ILE A 87 6.59 3.83 14.37
N ARG A 88 7.49 2.98 14.88
CA ARG A 88 8.39 3.37 15.97
C ARG A 88 9.47 4.36 15.54
N GLY A 89 9.88 4.34 14.27
CA GLY A 89 10.85 5.29 13.73
C GLY A 89 10.25 6.60 13.23
N ARG A 90 8.98 6.89 13.57
CA ARG A 90 8.36 8.16 13.25
C ARG A 90 8.76 9.26 14.22
N SER A 91 9.11 10.43 13.69
CA SER A 91 9.40 11.65 14.44
C SER A 91 8.65 12.84 13.83
N ALA A 92 9.01 14.08 14.17
CA ALA A 92 8.47 15.23 13.45
C ALA A 92 8.92 15.19 11.99
N ALA A 93 8.00 15.41 11.05
CA ALA A 93 8.35 15.52 9.64
C ALA A 93 9.38 16.65 9.47
N PRO A 94 10.49 16.43 8.72
CA PRO A 94 11.48 17.46 8.49
C PRO A 94 10.86 18.72 7.86
N ALA A 95 11.27 19.90 8.31
CA ALA A 95 10.73 21.18 7.81
C ALA A 95 10.94 21.41 6.30
N VAL A 96 11.85 20.66 5.67
CA VAL A 96 12.13 20.71 4.22
C VAL A 96 11.08 19.96 3.39
N VAL A 97 10.23 19.14 4.01
CA VAL A 97 9.21 18.37 3.31
C VAL A 97 8.12 19.30 2.79
N SER A 98 7.82 19.18 1.50
CA SER A 98 6.69 19.85 0.86
C SER A 98 5.61 18.84 0.48
N TYR A 99 4.36 19.29 0.57
CA TYR A 99 3.19 18.55 0.10
C TYR A 99 2.69 19.17 -1.22
N PRO A 100 2.15 18.37 -2.15
CA PRO A 100 1.76 16.97 -1.98
C PRO A 100 2.93 15.99 -2.17
N ILE A 101 2.89 14.85 -1.46
CA ILE A 101 3.71 13.67 -1.79
C ILE A 101 2.82 12.73 -2.59
N VAL A 102 3.28 12.31 -3.77
CA VAL A 102 2.53 11.43 -4.67
C VAL A 102 3.22 10.08 -4.85
N TRP A 103 2.41 9.04 -5.00
CA TRP A 103 2.86 7.70 -5.38
C TRP A 103 2.02 7.16 -6.55
N PRO A 104 2.65 6.58 -7.58
CA PRO A 104 4.07 6.70 -7.91
C PRO A 104 4.55 8.16 -7.98
N GLY A 105 5.83 8.38 -7.69
CA GLY A 105 6.40 9.74 -7.68
C GLY A 105 6.39 10.38 -9.06
N ASP A 106 6.34 11.71 -9.12
CA ASP A 106 6.41 12.43 -10.40
C ASP A 106 7.74 12.15 -11.13
N GLY A 107 7.63 11.80 -12.41
CA GLY A 107 8.76 11.37 -13.25
C GLY A 107 9.36 10.01 -12.89
N SER A 108 8.76 9.25 -11.97
CA SER A 108 9.30 7.96 -11.54
C SER A 108 8.94 6.79 -12.47
N SER A 109 9.71 5.71 -12.39
CA SER A 109 9.38 4.39 -12.95
C SER A 109 9.19 3.38 -11.83
N VAL A 110 8.12 2.58 -11.89
CA VAL A 110 7.81 1.55 -10.88
C VAL A 110 7.62 0.16 -11.52
N PRO A 111 8.05 -0.93 -10.84
CA PRO A 111 7.91 -2.30 -11.35
C PRO A 111 6.53 -2.91 -11.05
N ILE A 112 5.59 -2.12 -10.56
CA ILE A 112 4.31 -2.58 -10.05
C ILE A 112 3.19 -2.01 -10.93
N ALA A 113 2.27 -2.85 -11.35
CA ALA A 113 1.15 -2.44 -12.22
C ALA A 113 -0.23 -2.65 -11.59
N SER A 114 -0.30 -3.34 -10.45
CA SER A 114 -1.57 -3.85 -9.94
C SER A 114 -1.65 -3.82 -8.44
N HIS A 115 -2.86 -3.56 -7.95
CA HIS A 115 -3.29 -3.97 -6.63
C HIS A 115 -3.78 -5.42 -6.68
N VAL A 116 -3.29 -6.27 -5.78
CA VAL A 116 -3.65 -7.69 -5.67
C VAL A 116 -4.32 -8.02 -4.34
N SER A 117 -3.90 -7.40 -3.22
CA SER A 117 -4.48 -7.67 -1.90
C SER A 117 -4.07 -6.64 -0.87
N GLU A 118 -4.94 -6.40 0.12
CA GLU A 118 -4.65 -5.65 1.33
C GLU A 118 -5.73 -5.93 2.38
N SER A 119 -5.38 -5.84 3.66
CA SER A 119 -6.33 -5.78 4.77
C SER A 119 -6.08 -4.51 5.60
N PRO A 120 -7.11 -3.71 5.91
CA PRO A 120 -8.47 -3.83 5.38
C PRO A 120 -8.48 -3.58 3.86
N SER A 121 -9.46 -4.13 3.13
CA SER A 121 -9.46 -3.97 1.67
C SER A 121 -9.78 -2.53 1.27
N PRO A 122 -9.01 -1.89 0.37
CA PRO A 122 -9.34 -0.58 -0.17
C PRO A 122 -10.50 -0.65 -1.17
N LEU A 123 -10.71 -1.81 -1.81
CA LEU A 123 -11.74 -2.03 -2.82
C LEU A 123 -13.17 -2.00 -2.26
N THR A 124 -13.35 -2.00 -0.93
CA THR A 124 -14.68 -1.85 -0.31
C THR A 124 -15.32 -0.48 -0.61
N SER A 125 -14.53 0.50 -1.05
CA SER A 125 -15.00 1.81 -1.50
C SER A 125 -15.11 1.95 -3.01
N CYS A 126 -14.84 0.87 -3.77
CA CYS A 126 -14.85 0.85 -5.23
C CYS A 126 -15.89 -0.16 -5.74
N PRO A 127 -17.17 0.24 -5.86
CA PRO A 127 -18.24 -0.66 -6.29
C PRO A 127 -17.96 -1.32 -7.63
N GLY A 128 -18.12 -2.64 -7.70
CA GLY A 128 -17.92 -3.41 -8.94
C GLY A 128 -16.46 -3.68 -9.31
N TYR A 129 -15.51 -3.38 -8.41
CA TYR A 129 -14.09 -3.69 -8.59
C TYR A 129 -13.75 -5.00 -7.87
N SER A 130 -12.83 -5.76 -8.43
CA SER A 130 -12.28 -6.98 -7.85
C SER A 130 -10.80 -7.09 -8.18
N ALA A 131 -9.98 -7.53 -7.23
CA ALA A 131 -8.56 -7.73 -7.49
C ALA A 131 -8.33 -8.82 -8.58
N PRO A 132 -7.31 -8.67 -9.44
CA PRO A 132 -6.39 -7.54 -9.49
C PRO A 132 -7.01 -6.29 -10.14
N THR A 133 -6.72 -5.12 -9.57
CA THR A 133 -7.04 -3.80 -10.16
C THR A 133 -5.73 -3.08 -10.51
N GLY A 134 -5.78 -1.85 -11.00
CA GLY A 134 -4.60 -1.04 -11.26
C GLY A 134 -3.80 -0.73 -9.99
N LEU A 135 -2.52 -0.37 -10.17
CA LEU A 135 -1.71 0.14 -9.07
C LEU A 135 -2.40 1.35 -8.45
N PRO A 136 -2.62 1.39 -7.13
CA PRO A 136 -3.23 2.53 -6.46
C PRO A 136 -2.30 3.74 -6.52
N LEU A 137 -2.86 4.87 -6.92
CA LEU A 137 -2.20 6.17 -6.87
C LEU A 137 -2.54 6.81 -5.53
N ILE A 138 -1.56 7.38 -4.85
CA ILE A 138 -1.71 7.95 -3.51
C ILE A 138 -1.24 9.40 -3.55
N ILE A 139 -2.00 10.27 -2.90
CA ILE A 139 -1.63 11.66 -2.66
C ILE A 139 -1.68 11.89 -1.16
N GLN A 140 -0.61 12.37 -0.55
CA GLN A 140 -0.57 12.88 0.81
C GLN A 140 -0.53 14.41 0.74
N LEU A 141 -1.51 15.08 1.34
CA LEU A 141 -1.70 16.53 1.20
C LEU A 141 -1.14 17.35 2.36
N GLY A 142 -0.88 16.72 3.50
CA GLY A 142 -0.49 17.47 4.69
C GLY A 142 -0.05 16.60 5.85
N SER A 143 0.08 17.25 7.01
CA SER A 143 0.49 16.61 8.26
C SER A 143 -0.60 15.76 8.93
N GLY A 144 -1.80 15.69 8.35
CA GLY A 144 -2.93 14.97 8.92
C GLY A 144 -3.94 15.88 9.62
N GLY A 145 -5.16 15.37 9.77
CA GLY A 145 -6.26 16.02 10.51
C GLY A 145 -7.22 16.83 9.65
N GLU A 146 -6.97 16.94 8.34
CA GLU A 146 -7.86 17.59 7.38
C GLU A 146 -8.51 16.56 6.45
N LEU A 147 -9.76 16.82 6.04
CA LEU A 147 -10.43 16.01 5.05
C LEU A 147 -10.24 16.63 3.67
N PRO A 148 -9.62 15.92 2.71
CA PRO A 148 -9.55 16.38 1.33
C PRO A 148 -10.95 16.52 0.73
N HIS A 149 -11.15 17.56 -0.08
CA HIS A 149 -12.35 17.73 -0.89
C HIS A 149 -11.99 17.62 -2.37
N VAL A 150 -12.03 16.39 -2.88
CA VAL A 150 -11.80 16.08 -4.29
C VAL A 150 -13.01 16.48 -5.11
N THR A 151 -12.79 17.31 -6.14
CA THR A 151 -13.85 17.77 -7.05
C THR A 151 -13.77 17.14 -8.43
N ASP A 152 -12.57 16.76 -8.89
CA ASP A 152 -12.36 16.08 -10.15
C ASP A 152 -11.10 15.20 -10.11
N SER A 153 -11.06 14.16 -10.94
CA SER A 153 -9.89 13.29 -11.08
C SER A 153 -9.81 12.64 -12.45
N TRP A 154 -8.58 12.45 -12.94
CA TRP A 154 -8.32 11.84 -14.23
C TRP A 154 -7.05 11.01 -14.20
N ILE A 155 -7.08 9.86 -14.86
CA ILE A 155 -5.91 9.02 -15.11
C ILE A 155 -5.96 8.63 -16.59
N GLY A 156 -4.84 8.69 -17.30
CA GLY A 156 -4.75 8.32 -18.70
C GLY A 156 -3.36 7.88 -19.13
N ASP A 157 -3.30 7.16 -20.23
CA ASP A 157 -2.08 6.89 -21.00
C ASP A 157 -2.28 7.27 -22.47
N ASP A 158 -1.37 6.85 -23.36
CA ASP A 158 -1.46 7.09 -24.81
C ASP A 158 -2.71 6.48 -25.47
N ARG A 159 -3.43 5.57 -24.80
CA ARG A 159 -4.69 4.99 -25.28
C ARG A 159 -5.93 5.70 -24.75
N GLY A 160 -5.76 6.72 -23.92
CA GLY A 160 -6.85 7.55 -23.38
C GLY A 160 -7.13 7.31 -21.90
N PRO A 161 -8.30 7.76 -21.41
CA PRO A 161 -8.62 7.75 -19.99
C PRO A 161 -8.86 6.33 -19.45
N LEU A 162 -8.45 6.10 -18.20
CA LEU A 162 -8.76 4.88 -17.43
C LEU A 162 -9.95 5.13 -16.50
N GLU A 163 -10.88 4.18 -16.48
CA GLU A 163 -11.88 4.09 -15.41
C GLU A 163 -11.16 3.88 -14.08
N HIS A 164 -11.50 4.69 -13.08
CA HIS A 164 -10.90 4.63 -11.75
C HIS A 164 -11.91 5.00 -10.66
N CYS A 165 -11.62 4.52 -9.46
CA CYS A 165 -12.27 4.85 -8.21
C CYS A 165 -11.42 5.88 -7.45
N VAL A 166 -12.03 6.76 -6.67
CA VAL A 166 -11.33 7.71 -5.79
C VAL A 166 -11.98 7.72 -4.40
N PHE A 167 -11.16 7.75 -3.35
CA PHE A 167 -11.63 7.90 -1.97
C PHE A 167 -10.57 8.52 -1.05
N ASP A 168 -11.02 8.99 0.09
CA ASP A 168 -10.25 9.63 1.17
C ASP A 168 -10.79 9.16 2.55
N GLY A 169 -10.28 9.76 3.64
CA GLY A 169 -10.72 9.43 5.00
C GLY A 169 -12.21 9.68 5.29
N GLY A 170 -12.87 10.58 4.54
CA GLY A 170 -14.29 10.87 4.65
C GLY A 170 -15.16 9.87 3.88
N THR A 171 -14.66 9.41 2.74
CA THR A 171 -15.40 8.58 1.78
C THR A 171 -15.08 7.08 1.86
N TYR A 172 -13.96 6.66 2.48
CA TYR A 172 -13.65 5.23 2.66
C TYR A 172 -14.76 4.52 3.46
N ARG A 173 -15.35 3.48 2.88
CA ARG A 173 -16.38 2.64 3.50
C ARG A 173 -15.91 1.20 3.61
N ASN A 174 -16.25 0.56 4.72
CA ASN A 174 -16.11 -0.88 4.90
C ASN A 174 -17.31 -1.38 5.73
N ARG A 175 -17.81 -2.57 5.41
CA ARG A 175 -18.91 -3.21 6.15
C ARG A 175 -18.55 -3.48 7.62
N ASP A 176 -17.27 -3.75 7.88
CA ASP A 176 -16.75 -3.92 9.22
C ASP A 176 -16.35 -2.55 9.79
N ALA A 177 -16.97 -2.17 10.90
CA ALA A 177 -16.78 -0.85 11.48
C ALA A 177 -15.37 -0.65 12.05
N ALA A 178 -14.70 -1.71 12.53
CA ALA A 178 -13.33 -1.62 13.04
C ALA A 178 -12.34 -1.43 11.88
N GLN A 179 -12.50 -2.19 10.80
CA GLN A 179 -11.72 -2.03 9.58
C GLN A 179 -11.96 -0.66 8.93
N GLN A 180 -13.20 -0.17 8.91
CA GLN A 180 -13.51 1.17 8.42
C GLN A 180 -12.76 2.24 9.22
N ARG A 181 -12.82 2.16 10.56
CA ARG A 181 -12.10 3.11 11.43
C ARG A 181 -10.59 3.04 11.22
N LEU A 182 -10.03 1.83 11.08
CA LEU A 182 -8.60 1.66 10.81
C LEU A 182 -8.20 2.30 9.49
N GLY A 183 -8.86 1.97 8.38
CA GLY A 183 -8.54 2.54 7.06
C GLY A 183 -8.67 4.07 7.04
N ARG A 184 -9.71 4.62 7.67
CA ARG A 184 -9.87 6.08 7.80
C ARG A 184 -8.78 6.73 8.65
N THR A 185 -8.37 6.08 9.73
CA THR A 185 -7.28 6.59 10.59
C THR A 185 -5.96 6.63 9.81
N ILE A 186 -5.69 5.61 9.00
CA ILE A 186 -4.50 5.58 8.14
C ILE A 186 -4.54 6.71 7.11
N LEU A 187 -5.67 6.90 6.42
CA LEU A 187 -5.83 7.99 5.44
C LEU A 187 -5.68 9.37 6.09
N ALA A 188 -6.24 9.55 7.30
CA ALA A 188 -6.17 10.81 8.04
C ALA A 188 -4.77 11.16 8.55
N LEU A 189 -3.81 10.21 8.56
CA LEU A 189 -2.44 10.52 8.97
C LEU A 189 -1.79 11.59 8.10
N ARG A 190 -2.13 11.64 6.81
CA ARG A 190 -1.50 12.53 5.82
C ARG A 190 -2.48 13.15 4.84
N ASP A 191 -3.73 13.30 5.29
CA ASP A 191 -4.83 13.87 4.49
C ASP A 191 -4.90 13.17 3.12
N ALA A 192 -4.84 11.84 3.16
CA ALA A 192 -4.51 11.05 1.99
C ALA A 192 -5.72 10.80 1.08
N ILE A 193 -5.47 10.86 -0.22
CA ILE A 193 -6.40 10.47 -1.28
C ILE A 193 -5.82 9.22 -1.96
N VAL A 194 -6.69 8.28 -2.30
CA VAL A 194 -6.34 7.09 -3.06
C VAL A 194 -7.19 7.04 -4.33
N LEU A 195 -6.53 6.84 -5.47
CA LEU A 195 -7.17 6.54 -6.74
C LEU A 195 -6.80 5.11 -7.15
N ILE A 196 -7.78 4.32 -7.58
CA ILE A 196 -7.57 2.94 -8.01
C ILE A 196 -8.10 2.77 -9.43
N PRO A 197 -7.25 2.58 -10.44
CA PRO A 197 -7.70 2.21 -11.78
C PRO A 197 -8.41 0.85 -11.76
N ARG A 198 -9.47 0.66 -12.55
CA ARG A 198 -10.25 -0.59 -12.55
C ARG A 198 -9.46 -1.81 -13.00
N LYS A 199 -8.54 -1.62 -13.94
CA LYS A 199 -7.74 -2.68 -14.53
C LYS A 199 -6.26 -2.47 -14.21
N PRO A 200 -5.47 -3.56 -14.11
CA PRO A 200 -4.01 -3.49 -14.12
C PRO A 200 -3.48 -2.49 -15.14
N LEU A 201 -2.50 -1.69 -14.71
CA LEU A 201 -1.77 -0.80 -15.61
C LEU A 201 -0.95 -1.63 -16.60
N ARG A 202 -0.68 -1.06 -17.78
CA ARG A 202 0.14 -1.71 -18.79
C ARG A 202 1.62 -1.53 -18.46
N SER A 203 2.39 -2.58 -18.66
CA SER A 203 3.84 -2.50 -18.65
C SER A 203 4.35 -1.63 -19.79
N LEU A 204 5.50 -1.00 -19.56
CA LEU A 204 6.21 -0.13 -20.52
C LEU A 204 5.35 1.04 -21.02
N ALA A 205 4.44 1.53 -20.20
CA ALA A 205 3.55 2.65 -20.52
C ALA A 205 3.77 3.82 -19.55
N ASP A 206 3.62 5.04 -20.09
CA ASP A 206 3.63 6.29 -19.33
C ASP A 206 2.19 6.68 -19.00
N TYR A 207 1.97 6.99 -17.73
CA TYR A 207 0.70 7.41 -17.18
C TYR A 207 0.76 8.87 -16.75
N HIS A 208 -0.36 9.54 -16.92
CA HIS A 208 -0.59 10.89 -16.48
C HIS A 208 -1.79 10.88 -15.53
N ALA A 209 -1.65 11.53 -14.37
CA ALA A 209 -2.69 11.61 -13.37
C ALA A 209 -2.92 13.06 -12.94
N ILE A 210 -4.19 13.39 -12.72
CA ILE A 210 -4.67 14.71 -12.31
C ILE A 210 -5.68 14.51 -11.18
N VAL A 211 -5.60 15.36 -10.16
CA VAL A 211 -6.62 15.50 -9.12
C VAL A 211 -6.84 16.97 -8.82
N ASP A 212 -8.09 17.41 -8.91
CA ASP A 212 -8.51 18.72 -8.42
C ASP A 212 -9.06 18.55 -7.00
N VAL A 213 -8.37 19.15 -6.03
CA VAL A 213 -8.68 19.03 -4.59
C VAL A 213 -8.49 20.35 -3.88
N ASN A 214 -9.44 20.72 -3.01
CA ASN A 214 -9.39 21.95 -2.22
C ASN A 214 -9.14 23.21 -3.08
N GLY A 215 -9.65 23.23 -4.32
CA GLY A 215 -9.43 24.34 -5.27
C GLY A 215 -8.03 24.38 -5.91
N ARG A 216 -7.19 23.36 -5.70
CA ARG A 216 -5.86 23.21 -6.32
C ARG A 216 -5.84 22.00 -7.25
N ARG A 217 -5.22 22.16 -8.41
CA ARG A 217 -4.88 21.07 -9.33
C ARG A 217 -3.53 20.44 -8.96
N ILE A 218 -3.50 19.13 -8.80
CA ILE A 218 -2.29 18.32 -8.66
C ILE A 218 -2.17 17.47 -9.92
N GLU A 219 -1.00 17.51 -10.56
CA GLU A 219 -0.75 16.85 -11.83
C GLU A 219 0.64 16.22 -11.80
N TRP A 220 0.76 14.95 -12.18
CA TRP A 220 2.04 14.24 -12.21
C TRP A 220 2.05 13.07 -13.20
N ARG A 221 3.25 12.62 -13.54
CA ARG A 221 3.47 11.50 -14.49
C ARG A 221 4.32 10.42 -13.87
N PHE A 222 4.11 9.19 -14.31
CA PHE A 222 4.94 8.05 -13.92
C PHE A 222 4.92 6.98 -15.00
N ARG A 223 5.90 6.08 -14.96
CA ARG A 223 6.00 4.96 -15.88
C ARG A 223 5.83 3.65 -15.12
N VAL A 224 5.12 2.71 -15.72
CA VAL A 224 5.13 1.32 -15.26
C VAL A 224 6.16 0.56 -16.09
N ASP A 225 7.19 0.02 -15.44
CA ASP A 225 8.26 -0.74 -16.08
C ASP A 225 8.43 -2.10 -15.38
N ARG A 226 7.54 -3.04 -15.71
CA ARG A 226 7.69 -4.44 -15.30
C ARG A 226 8.71 -5.09 -16.23
N SER A 227 9.93 -5.32 -15.73
CA SER A 227 10.84 -6.20 -16.45
C SER A 227 10.23 -7.61 -16.57
N SER A 228 10.51 -8.27 -17.70
CA SER A 228 9.91 -9.56 -18.10
C SER A 228 10.25 -10.75 -17.18
N ASP A 229 11.05 -10.56 -16.13
CA ASP A 229 11.35 -11.62 -15.15
C ASP A 229 10.16 -11.95 -14.24
N GLU A 230 9.16 -11.07 -14.14
CA GLU A 230 7.97 -11.29 -13.29
C GLU A 230 6.78 -11.96 -14.00
N GLU A 231 6.78 -12.03 -15.33
CA GLU A 231 5.63 -12.55 -16.10
C GLU A 231 5.45 -14.08 -15.95
N ARG A 232 6.45 -14.78 -15.38
CA ARG A 232 6.48 -16.26 -15.34
C ARG A 232 5.84 -16.91 -14.10
N LYS A 233 5.38 -16.16 -13.09
CA LYS A 233 4.81 -16.79 -11.88
C LYS A 233 3.60 -16.04 -11.37
N GLY A 234 2.41 -16.62 -11.53
CA GLY A 234 1.23 -16.27 -10.75
C GLY A 234 1.53 -16.44 -9.25
N ARG A 235 1.96 -15.36 -8.61
CA ARG A 235 2.35 -15.33 -7.20
C ARG A 235 1.09 -15.11 -6.35
N SER A 236 0.76 -16.11 -5.55
CA SER A 236 -0.26 -15.99 -4.51
C SER A 236 0.34 -15.26 -3.31
N VAL A 237 -0.19 -14.08 -2.98
CA VAL A 237 0.23 -13.26 -1.83
C VAL A 237 -0.84 -13.37 -0.74
N ALA A 238 -0.41 -13.62 0.50
CA ALA A 238 -1.26 -13.52 1.67
C ALA A 238 -0.89 -12.24 2.44
N THR A 239 -1.82 -11.30 2.55
CA THR A 239 -1.70 -10.11 3.40
C THR A 239 -2.24 -10.38 4.80
N ALA A 240 -1.81 -9.58 5.78
CA ALA A 240 -2.20 -9.74 7.17
C ALA A 240 -3.73 -9.65 7.34
N GLN A 241 -4.32 -10.42 8.25
CA GLN A 241 -5.69 -10.20 8.72
C GLN A 241 -5.70 -9.32 9.97
#